data_AF-A0A9W8YW64-F1
#
_entry.id   AF-A0A9W8YW64-F1
#
_cell.length_a   1.000
_cell.length_b   1.000
_cell.length_c   1.000
_cell.angle_alpha   90.00
_cell.angle_beta   90.00
_cell.angle_gamma   90.00
#
_symmetry.space_group_name_H-M   'P 1'
#
loop_
_entity.id
_entity.type
_entity.pdbx_description
1 polymer ?
#
loop_
_entity_poly.entity_id
_entity_poly.type
_entity_poly.pdbx_seq_one_letter_code
_entity_poly.pdbx_strand_id
1 'polypeptide(L)'
;MTNPLGLLDRSFDNDAEGAVWIGLQYRLGAFGFLQGDSFESAGGVSNVGFYDQRKALEWVQQYASLFGGDPSRVTVMGESAGGGSILHHLTAYGGEQDAPLFQQAILQSPAYVPRPYKSQAEDSFSVLLEAANISTLADLVELDTYDLQVANKLSQNSDFYGTFQFGPAPDGSFVPELPEKLLTSGQYHKGVKVMVAHNTFEAQKYTDPAANNSSAFDTYMKLYFPEANVSTMVDLSTNIYPAVYNDTSLPWSTPFERLMTAVGEFTFVCHAYFIGEALGAQNDNDAYSYLFSVPPGTHTLDVNYSYYLNSTWSTLVVNVTTAQYMQGYLINFAEAGQPNRPGQPEFPVYGDSHLDLNLNQTFIDVLTDPAASSRCDWWRQAPYA
;
A
#
# COMPACT_ATOMS: atom_id res chain seq x y z
N MET A 1 2.49 12.73 13.33
CA MET A 1 1.11 12.97 12.86
C MET A 1 1.21 13.98 11.74
N THR A 2 0.71 13.65 10.56
CA THR A 2 0.62 14.56 9.41
C THR A 2 -0.35 15.70 9.75
N ASN A 3 -0.04 16.93 9.34
CA ASN A 3 -0.88 18.09 9.63
C ASN A 3 -1.80 18.36 8.43
N PRO A 4 -3.12 18.12 8.54
CA PRO A 4 -4.03 18.23 7.42
C PRO A 4 -4.40 19.69 7.07
N LEU A 5 -3.89 20.70 7.79
CA LEU A 5 -4.30 22.09 7.57
C LEU A 5 -4.10 22.56 6.13
N GLY A 6 -3.02 22.16 5.46
CA GLY A 6 -2.80 22.51 4.05
C GLY A 6 -3.85 21.92 3.10
N LEU A 7 -4.32 20.70 3.38
CA LEU A 7 -5.42 20.06 2.65
C LEU A 7 -6.77 20.70 2.99
N LEU A 8 -7.02 20.97 4.28
CA LEU A 8 -8.25 21.61 4.75
C LEU A 8 -8.40 23.03 4.19
N ASP A 9 -7.32 23.82 4.13
CA ASP A 9 -7.34 25.14 3.51
C ASP A 9 -7.80 25.06 2.05
N ARG A 10 -7.40 24.00 1.32
CA ARG A 10 -7.77 23.78 -0.08
C ARG A 10 -9.18 23.24 -0.27
N SER A 11 -9.78 22.62 0.75
CA SER A 11 -11.17 22.17 0.69
C SER A 11 -12.19 23.31 0.66
N PHE A 12 -11.75 24.56 0.86
CA PHE A 12 -12.56 25.76 0.68
C PHE A 12 -12.32 26.47 -0.67
N ASP A 13 -11.44 25.93 -1.52
CA ASP A 13 -11.24 26.48 -2.87
C ASP A 13 -12.56 26.38 -3.67
N ASN A 14 -12.75 27.27 -4.65
CA ASN A 14 -13.93 27.28 -5.54
C ASN A 14 -15.30 27.34 -4.82
N ASP A 15 -15.36 28.06 -3.69
CA ASP A 15 -16.58 28.24 -2.88
C ASP A 15 -17.18 26.93 -2.32
N ALA A 16 -16.36 25.90 -2.16
CA ALA A 16 -16.76 24.63 -1.53
C ALA A 16 -17.02 24.77 -0.02
N GLU A 17 -17.80 23.83 0.54
CA GLU A 17 -18.23 23.84 1.95
C GLU A 17 -17.14 23.39 2.94
N GLY A 18 -15.98 22.95 2.43
CA GLY A 18 -14.90 22.36 3.23
C GLY A 18 -15.05 20.86 3.45
N ALA A 19 -14.05 20.27 4.09
CA ALA A 19 -14.00 18.85 4.43
C ALA A 19 -13.89 18.61 5.94
N VAL A 20 -14.41 17.46 6.39
CA VAL A 20 -14.15 16.93 7.74
C VAL A 20 -13.00 15.94 7.67
N TRP A 21 -11.91 16.22 8.39
CA TRP A 21 -10.77 15.32 8.47
C TRP A 21 -10.87 14.40 9.68
N ILE A 22 -10.78 13.08 9.46
CA ILE A 22 -10.85 12.05 10.50
C ILE A 22 -9.56 11.23 10.47
N GLY A 23 -8.78 11.31 11.54
CA GLY A 23 -7.64 10.41 11.77
C GLY A 23 -8.07 9.24 12.66
N LEU A 24 -7.75 8.01 12.24
CA LEU A 24 -8.04 6.81 13.02
C LEU A 24 -6.75 6.12 13.47
N GLN A 25 -6.85 5.41 14.59
CA GLN A 25 -5.81 4.48 15.06
C GLN A 25 -6.35 3.05 14.93
N TYR A 26 -5.46 2.10 14.67
CA TYR A 26 -5.76 0.67 14.61
C TYR A 26 -4.60 -0.12 15.22
N ARG A 27 -4.84 -1.35 15.67
CA ARG A 27 -3.79 -2.20 16.24
C ARG A 27 -2.74 -2.57 15.20
N LEU A 28 -1.49 -2.62 15.63
CA LEU A 28 -0.30 -2.90 14.80
C LEU A 28 0.52 -4.06 15.40
N GLY A 29 1.49 -4.57 14.63
CA GLY A 29 2.38 -5.64 15.10
C GLY A 29 1.59 -6.88 15.52
N ALA A 30 2.09 -7.57 16.53
CA ALA A 30 1.44 -8.72 17.16
C ALA A 30 0.02 -8.42 17.67
N PHE A 31 -0.30 -7.18 18.02
CA PHE A 31 -1.64 -6.81 18.50
C PHE A 31 -2.67 -6.75 17.37
N GLY A 32 -2.22 -6.54 16.13
CA GLY A 32 -3.06 -6.28 14.96
C GLY A 32 -3.04 -7.39 13.91
N PHE A 33 -1.90 -8.05 13.75
CA PHE A 33 -1.59 -8.89 12.58
C PHE A 33 -0.83 -10.16 12.98
N LEU A 34 -1.17 -10.72 14.15
CA LEU A 34 -0.78 -12.07 14.51
C LEU A 34 -1.66 -13.05 13.74
N GLN A 35 -1.08 -14.15 13.27
CA GLN A 35 -1.73 -15.12 12.38
C GLN A 35 -1.17 -16.52 12.60
N GLY A 36 -1.76 -17.52 11.95
CA GLY A 36 -1.29 -18.91 11.98
C GLY A 36 -2.42 -19.89 12.31
N ASP A 37 -2.36 -21.09 11.74
CA ASP A 37 -3.37 -22.13 11.95
C ASP A 37 -3.46 -22.49 13.45
N SER A 38 -2.33 -22.51 14.18
CA SER A 38 -2.33 -22.80 15.62
C SER A 38 -2.85 -21.64 16.46
N PHE A 39 -2.61 -20.40 16.06
CA PHE A 39 -3.18 -19.20 16.66
C PHE A 39 -4.70 -19.18 16.52
N GLU A 40 -5.21 -19.41 15.31
CA GLU A 40 -6.64 -19.46 15.02
C GLU A 40 -7.33 -20.63 15.74
N SER A 41 -6.70 -21.81 15.76
CA SER A 41 -7.20 -22.99 16.48
C SER A 41 -7.28 -22.77 18.00
N ALA A 42 -6.44 -21.88 18.54
CA ALA A 42 -6.48 -21.48 19.95
C ALA A 42 -7.52 -20.38 20.25
N GLY A 43 -8.30 -19.95 19.24
CA GLY A 43 -9.31 -18.89 19.36
C GLY A 43 -8.80 -17.50 18.99
N GLY A 44 -7.60 -17.40 18.43
CA GLY A 44 -7.08 -16.17 17.82
C GLY A 44 -7.88 -15.76 16.59
N VAL A 45 -7.85 -14.46 16.29
CA VAL A 45 -8.45 -13.91 15.08
C VAL A 45 -7.35 -13.19 14.31
N SER A 46 -7.10 -13.64 13.08
CA SER A 46 -6.13 -13.02 12.18
C SER A 46 -6.59 -11.64 11.71
N ASN A 47 -5.64 -10.79 11.30
CA ASN A 47 -5.91 -9.50 10.65
C ASN A 47 -6.81 -8.52 11.46
N VAL A 48 -6.83 -8.60 12.79
CA VAL A 48 -7.68 -7.76 13.66
C VAL A 48 -7.46 -6.25 13.47
N GLY A 49 -6.30 -5.82 12.98
CA GLY A 49 -6.07 -4.43 12.57
C GLY A 49 -7.04 -3.94 11.49
N PHE A 50 -7.47 -4.79 10.55
CA PHE A 50 -8.49 -4.44 9.56
C PHE A 50 -9.88 -4.32 10.17
N TYR A 51 -10.21 -5.13 11.17
CA TYR A 51 -11.46 -5.03 11.89
C TYR A 51 -11.54 -3.72 12.70
N ASP A 52 -10.42 -3.25 13.27
CA ASP A 52 -10.37 -1.94 13.91
C ASP A 52 -10.66 -0.81 12.90
N GLN A 53 -10.02 -0.85 11.73
CA GLN A 53 -10.25 0.13 10.66
C GLN A 53 -11.70 0.08 10.16
N ARG A 54 -12.25 -1.12 9.95
CA ARG A 54 -13.66 -1.29 9.56
C ARG A 54 -14.59 -0.71 10.63
N LYS A 55 -14.29 -0.94 11.91
CA LYS A 55 -15.08 -0.38 13.00
C LYS A 55 -15.03 1.14 13.05
N ALA A 56 -13.88 1.73 12.74
CA ALA A 56 -13.74 3.18 12.59
C ALA A 56 -14.56 3.70 11.40
N LEU A 57 -14.57 3.00 10.25
CA LEU A 57 -15.39 3.37 9.09
C LEU A 57 -16.90 3.26 9.38
N GLU A 58 -17.34 2.23 10.11
CA GLU A 58 -18.72 2.12 10.61
C GLU A 58 -19.07 3.30 11.53
N TRP A 59 -18.13 3.71 12.40
CA TRP A 59 -18.31 4.89 13.24
C TRP A 59 -18.46 6.16 12.39
N VAL A 60 -17.66 6.33 11.33
CA VAL A 60 -17.80 7.46 10.39
C VAL A 60 -19.20 7.45 9.77
N GLN A 61 -19.64 6.31 9.24
CA GLN A 61 -20.97 6.16 8.65
C GLN A 61 -22.08 6.53 9.64
N GLN A 62 -21.93 6.17 10.91
CA GLN A 62 -22.95 6.42 11.93
C GLN A 62 -22.94 7.85 12.48
N TYR A 63 -21.76 8.50 12.59
CA TYR A 63 -21.60 9.70 13.40
C TYR A 63 -21.03 10.92 12.66
N ALA A 64 -20.51 10.79 11.43
CA ALA A 64 -19.89 11.91 10.72
C ALA A 64 -20.82 13.12 10.56
N SER A 65 -22.13 12.88 10.38
CA SER A 65 -23.15 13.93 10.27
C SER A 65 -23.26 14.83 11.51
N LEU A 66 -22.89 14.33 12.69
CA LEU A 66 -22.85 15.13 13.92
C LEU A 66 -21.71 16.16 13.93
N PHE A 67 -20.70 15.97 13.07
CA PHE A 67 -19.55 16.84 12.90
C PHE A 67 -19.63 17.66 11.61
N GLY A 68 -20.77 17.62 10.89
CA GLY A 68 -20.96 18.28 9.61
C GLY A 68 -20.43 17.50 8.39
N GLY A 69 -19.99 16.25 8.57
CA GLY A 69 -19.59 15.38 7.48
C GLY A 69 -20.78 14.69 6.80
N ASP A 70 -20.60 14.27 5.55
CA ASP A 70 -21.62 13.56 4.78
C ASP A 70 -21.25 12.06 4.67
N PRO A 71 -21.99 11.15 5.34
CA PRO A 71 -21.68 9.73 5.31
C PRO A 71 -21.87 9.09 3.91
N SER A 72 -22.56 9.77 2.99
CA SER A 72 -22.70 9.33 1.59
C SER A 72 -21.54 9.79 0.68
N ARG A 73 -20.62 10.61 1.20
CA ARG A 73 -19.45 11.13 0.50
C ARG A 73 -18.20 10.95 1.36
N VAL A 74 -17.83 9.68 1.59
CA VAL A 74 -16.63 9.33 2.35
C VAL A 74 -15.51 8.95 1.39
N THR A 75 -14.39 9.66 1.49
CA THR A 75 -13.11 9.28 0.88
C THR A 75 -12.18 8.74 1.94
N VAL A 76 -11.61 7.55 1.71
CA VAL A 76 -10.49 7.03 2.52
C VAL A 76 -9.18 7.40 1.86
N MET A 77 -8.19 7.80 2.64
CA MET A 77 -6.85 8.16 2.15
C MET A 77 -5.81 7.47 3.02
N GLY A 78 -4.88 6.75 2.39
CA GLY A 78 -3.87 5.97 3.09
C GLY A 78 -2.56 5.95 2.33
N GLU A 79 -1.47 5.96 3.07
CA GLU A 79 -0.11 5.86 2.54
C GLU A 79 0.57 4.59 3.04
N SER A 80 1.42 3.98 2.21
CA SER A 80 2.19 2.78 2.57
C SER A 80 1.25 1.66 3.03
N ALA A 81 1.46 1.13 4.24
CA ALA A 81 0.58 0.13 4.87
C ALA A 81 -0.88 0.61 5.00
N GLY A 82 -1.15 1.91 5.06
CA GLY A 82 -2.49 2.48 4.99
C GLY A 82 -3.11 2.37 3.60
N GLY A 83 -2.33 2.60 2.54
CA GLY A 83 -2.76 2.33 1.16
C GLY A 83 -2.98 0.83 0.93
N GLY A 84 -2.09 -0.02 1.45
CA GLY A 84 -2.27 -1.47 1.45
C GLY A 84 -3.49 -1.90 2.26
N SER A 85 -3.81 -1.22 3.35
CA SER A 85 -5.04 -1.47 4.11
C SER A 85 -6.29 -1.18 3.28
N ILE A 86 -6.31 -0.06 2.54
CA ILE A 86 -7.42 0.27 1.63
C ILE A 86 -7.56 -0.80 0.55
N LEU A 87 -6.45 -1.30 -0.02
CA LEU A 87 -6.47 -2.45 -0.94
C LEU A 87 -7.19 -3.66 -0.32
N HIS A 88 -6.87 -4.01 0.94
CA HIS A 88 -7.55 -5.12 1.62
C HIS A 88 -9.02 -4.81 1.94
N HIS A 89 -9.40 -3.56 2.18
CA HIS A 89 -10.82 -3.19 2.29
C HIS A 89 -11.55 -3.27 0.95
N LEU A 90 -10.89 -2.96 -0.17
CA LEU A 90 -11.47 -3.09 -1.51
C LEU A 90 -11.74 -4.56 -1.87
N THR A 91 -10.88 -5.48 -1.43
CA THR A 91 -11.00 -6.92 -1.69
C THR A 91 -11.59 -7.72 -0.52
N ALA A 92 -12.05 -7.02 0.53
CA ALA A 92 -12.54 -7.66 1.75
C ALA A 92 -13.69 -8.63 1.44
N TYR A 93 -13.63 -9.83 2.02
CA TYR A 93 -14.64 -10.88 1.81
C TYR A 93 -14.92 -11.21 0.33
N GLY A 94 -13.94 -10.99 -0.56
CA GLY A 94 -14.09 -11.20 -2.01
C GLY A 94 -15.05 -10.21 -2.68
N GLY A 95 -15.40 -9.11 -2.01
CA GLY A 95 -16.39 -8.15 -2.50
C GLY A 95 -17.85 -8.64 -2.44
N GLU A 96 -18.11 -9.80 -1.82
CA GLU A 96 -19.45 -10.40 -1.76
C GLU A 96 -20.28 -9.95 -0.56
N GLN A 97 -19.61 -9.51 0.52
CA GLN A 97 -20.25 -9.15 1.78
C GLN A 97 -20.11 -7.67 2.08
N ASP A 98 -21.22 -7.08 2.50
CA ASP A 98 -21.37 -5.67 2.87
C ASP A 98 -21.06 -4.68 1.73
N ALA A 99 -21.78 -3.56 1.74
CA ALA A 99 -21.43 -2.46 0.83
C ALA A 99 -20.13 -1.79 1.32
N PRO A 100 -19.29 -1.27 0.40
CA PRO A 100 -18.15 -0.46 0.81
C PRO A 100 -18.61 0.73 1.67
N LEU A 101 -17.86 0.99 2.75
CA LEU A 101 -18.15 2.06 3.72
C LEU A 101 -17.64 3.44 3.27
N PHE A 102 -17.19 3.54 2.02
CA PHE A 102 -16.63 4.72 1.37
C PHE A 102 -16.89 4.67 -0.13
N GLN A 103 -16.90 5.85 -0.77
CA GLN A 103 -17.23 6.02 -2.19
C GLN A 103 -15.97 6.31 -3.02
N GLN A 104 -14.96 6.92 -2.40
CA GLN A 104 -13.67 7.15 -3.04
C GLN A 104 -12.51 6.66 -2.17
N ALA A 105 -11.39 6.36 -2.80
CA ALA A 105 -10.18 5.92 -2.15
C ALA A 105 -8.93 6.55 -2.78
N ILE A 106 -8.05 7.09 -1.96
CA ILE A 106 -6.73 7.58 -2.35
C ILE A 106 -5.66 6.67 -1.73
N LEU A 107 -4.93 5.94 -2.57
CA LEU A 107 -3.94 4.96 -2.17
C LEU A 107 -2.55 5.45 -2.61
N GLN A 108 -1.84 6.10 -1.70
CA GLN A 108 -0.46 6.52 -1.94
C GLN A 108 0.48 5.35 -1.62
N SER A 109 1.17 4.81 -2.63
CA SER A 109 2.13 3.71 -2.45
C SER A 109 1.54 2.50 -1.70
N PRO A 110 0.44 1.86 -2.18
CA PRO A 110 -0.24 0.80 -1.46
C PRO A 110 0.70 -0.37 -1.14
N ALA A 111 1.04 -0.53 0.14
CA ALA A 111 2.10 -1.43 0.58
C ALA A 111 1.58 -2.65 1.34
N TYR A 112 1.98 -3.84 0.89
CA TYR A 112 2.03 -5.03 1.74
C TYR A 112 3.06 -6.01 1.16
N VAL A 113 3.67 -6.85 1.99
CA VAL A 113 4.53 -7.93 1.52
C VAL A 113 3.65 -9.17 1.36
N PRO A 114 3.54 -9.77 0.16
CA PRO A 114 2.74 -10.98 -0.03
C PRO A 114 3.24 -12.14 0.83
N ARG A 115 2.30 -12.78 1.54
CA ARG A 115 2.52 -13.96 2.38
C ARG A 115 1.62 -15.11 1.92
N PRO A 116 1.94 -15.75 0.79
CA PRO A 116 1.09 -16.79 0.22
C PRO A 116 1.04 -18.08 1.06
N TYR A 117 2.05 -18.33 1.91
CA TYR A 117 2.19 -19.63 2.56
C TYR A 117 1.69 -19.62 4.00
N LYS A 118 0.99 -20.68 4.38
CA LYS A 118 0.57 -20.93 5.76
C LYS A 118 1.75 -21.00 6.73
N SER A 119 2.92 -21.46 6.28
CA SER A 119 4.15 -21.49 7.09
C SER A 119 4.55 -20.09 7.57
N GLN A 120 4.50 -19.08 6.71
CA GLN A 120 4.84 -17.70 7.07
C GLN A 120 3.86 -17.11 8.09
N ALA A 121 2.59 -17.48 8.01
CA ALA A 121 1.59 -17.12 9.01
C ALA A 121 1.87 -17.81 10.35
N GLU A 122 2.13 -19.12 10.34
CA GLU A 122 2.45 -19.91 11.54
C GLU A 122 3.75 -19.47 12.23
N ASP A 123 4.77 -19.11 11.45
CA ASP A 123 6.03 -18.54 11.94
C ASP A 123 5.78 -17.26 12.74
N SER A 124 4.77 -16.45 12.39
CA SER A 124 4.46 -15.22 13.11
C SER A 124 4.07 -15.46 14.57
N PHE A 125 3.29 -16.50 14.84
CA PHE A 125 2.83 -16.84 16.18
C PHE A 125 3.90 -17.54 17.01
N SER A 126 4.59 -18.51 16.42
CA SER A 126 5.65 -19.25 17.10
C SER A 126 6.82 -18.34 17.53
N VAL A 127 7.24 -17.42 16.67
CA VAL A 127 8.29 -16.45 16.98
C VAL A 127 7.87 -15.49 18.10
N LEU A 128 6.59 -15.13 18.20
CA LEU A 128 6.11 -14.29 19.29
C LEU A 128 6.10 -15.05 20.63
N LEU A 129 5.65 -16.30 20.63
CA LEU A 129 5.68 -17.16 21.82
C LEU A 129 7.11 -17.37 22.33
N GLU A 130 8.06 -17.62 21.42
CA GLU A 130 9.48 -17.74 21.75
C GLU A 130 10.04 -16.43 22.33
N ALA A 131 9.76 -15.30 21.69
CA ALA A 131 10.20 -13.98 22.15
C ALA A 131 9.63 -13.59 23.52
N ALA A 132 8.40 -14.03 23.83
CA ALA A 132 7.75 -13.84 25.12
C ALA A 132 8.12 -14.92 26.16
N ASN A 133 8.85 -15.98 25.75
CA ASN A 133 9.21 -17.13 26.57
C ASN A 133 7.99 -17.82 27.22
N ILE A 134 6.97 -18.07 26.43
CA ILE A 134 5.70 -18.73 26.82
C ILE A 134 5.26 -19.73 25.74
N SER A 135 4.15 -20.44 25.94
CA SER A 135 3.78 -21.57 25.08
C SER A 135 2.34 -21.52 24.54
N THR A 136 1.48 -20.64 25.05
CA THR A 136 0.07 -20.60 24.63
C THR A 136 -0.44 -19.19 24.38
N LEU A 137 -1.51 -19.09 23.59
CA LEU A 137 -2.24 -17.83 23.43
C LEU A 137 -2.83 -17.32 24.75
N ALA A 138 -3.25 -18.22 25.65
CA ALA A 138 -3.76 -17.83 26.97
C ALA A 138 -2.69 -17.10 27.79
N ASP A 139 -1.46 -17.62 27.79
CA ASP A 139 -0.33 -16.97 28.46
C ASP A 139 -0.02 -15.60 27.84
N LEU A 140 -0.13 -15.47 26.50
CA LEU A 140 0.07 -14.20 25.80
C LEU A 140 -0.97 -13.14 26.21
N VAL A 141 -2.22 -13.56 26.39
CA VAL A 141 -3.33 -12.67 26.79
C VAL A 141 -3.20 -12.22 28.25
N GLU A 142 -2.64 -13.07 29.11
CA GLU A 142 -2.38 -12.74 30.52
C GLU A 142 -1.09 -11.93 30.73
N LEU A 143 -0.21 -11.88 29.72
CA LEU A 143 1.06 -11.18 29.77
C LEU A 143 0.87 -9.67 29.95
N ASP A 144 1.74 -9.04 30.76
CA ASP A 144 1.73 -7.59 30.90
C ASP A 144 1.95 -6.91 29.53
N THR A 145 1.28 -5.79 29.31
CA THR A 145 1.38 -5.07 28.02
C THR A 145 2.81 -4.64 27.70
N TYR A 146 3.61 -4.27 28.70
CA TYR A 146 5.02 -3.93 28.49
C TYR A 146 5.82 -5.14 28.02
N ASP A 147 5.63 -6.30 28.66
CA ASP A 147 6.32 -7.54 28.30
C ASP A 147 5.90 -8.01 26.90
N LEU A 148 4.63 -7.87 26.53
CA LEU A 148 4.15 -8.15 25.17
C LEU A 148 4.74 -7.19 24.13
N GLN A 149 4.91 -5.91 24.46
CA GLN A 149 5.60 -4.95 23.58
C GLN A 149 7.07 -5.31 23.39
N VAL A 150 7.74 -5.76 24.46
CA VAL A 150 9.12 -6.26 24.40
C VAL A 150 9.19 -7.49 23.51
N ALA A 151 8.30 -8.48 23.70
CA ALA A 151 8.23 -9.67 22.86
C ALA A 151 8.00 -9.30 21.38
N ASN A 152 7.02 -8.45 21.08
CA ASN A 152 6.77 -7.94 19.73
C ASN A 152 7.99 -7.24 19.12
N LYS A 153 8.80 -6.54 19.92
CA LYS A 153 10.04 -5.93 19.43
C LYS A 153 11.13 -6.99 19.19
N LEU A 154 11.27 -7.97 20.07
CA LEU A 154 12.24 -9.05 19.95
C LEU A 154 11.92 -9.98 18.78
N SER A 155 10.65 -10.21 18.45
CA SER A 155 10.22 -10.99 17.29
C SER A 155 10.71 -10.40 15.96
N GLN A 156 11.09 -9.13 15.90
CA GLN A 156 11.68 -8.53 14.69
C GLN A 156 13.18 -8.85 14.53
N ASN A 157 13.83 -9.50 15.50
CA ASN A 157 15.25 -9.87 15.37
C ASN A 157 15.47 -11.08 14.44
N SER A 158 14.42 -11.86 14.15
CA SER A 158 14.44 -12.95 13.17
C SER A 158 14.23 -12.48 11.73
N ASP A 159 13.83 -11.22 11.55
CA ASP A 159 13.57 -10.65 10.23
C ASP A 159 14.87 -10.34 9.47
N PHE A 160 14.86 -10.60 8.17
CA PHE A 160 15.90 -10.08 7.28
C PHE A 160 15.62 -8.62 6.90
N TYR A 161 16.62 -7.92 6.33
CA TYR A 161 16.48 -6.49 6.06
C TYR A 161 15.27 -6.18 5.16
N GLY A 162 14.48 -5.18 5.56
CA GLY A 162 13.38 -4.65 4.75
C GLY A 162 12.07 -5.42 4.83
N THR A 163 11.99 -6.49 5.62
CA THR A 163 10.74 -7.20 5.91
C THR A 163 10.13 -6.77 7.25
N PHE A 164 8.94 -7.29 7.53
CA PHE A 164 8.19 -7.04 8.74
C PHE A 164 7.69 -8.37 9.30
N GLN A 165 7.87 -8.63 10.59
CA GLN A 165 7.38 -9.87 11.21
C GLN A 165 5.86 -10.04 11.11
N PHE A 166 5.10 -8.96 11.33
CA PHE A 166 3.63 -8.98 11.37
C PHE A 166 3.04 -8.13 10.24
N GLY A 167 2.11 -8.70 9.48
CA GLY A 167 1.48 -8.06 8.34
C GLY A 167 0.29 -8.89 7.85
N PRO A 168 -0.47 -8.38 6.89
CA PRO A 168 -1.65 -9.09 6.39
C PRO A 168 -1.27 -10.36 5.63
N ALA A 169 -2.14 -11.37 5.72
CA ALA A 169 -2.07 -12.60 4.95
C ALA A 169 -3.49 -13.20 4.80
N PRO A 170 -3.67 -14.15 3.86
CA PRO A 170 -4.95 -14.83 3.70
C PRO A 170 -5.41 -15.53 4.99
N ASP A 171 -6.63 -15.21 5.43
CA ASP A 171 -7.32 -15.82 6.58
C ASP A 171 -8.59 -16.59 6.18
N GLY A 172 -8.90 -16.65 4.88
CA GLY A 172 -10.09 -17.33 4.36
C GLY A 172 -11.42 -16.63 4.67
N SER A 173 -11.38 -15.44 5.29
CA SER A 173 -12.54 -14.66 5.71
C SER A 173 -12.44 -13.20 5.25
N PHE A 174 -11.86 -12.31 6.05
CA PHE A 174 -11.69 -10.90 5.68
C PHE A 174 -10.75 -10.78 4.49
N VAL A 175 -9.65 -11.53 4.52
CA VAL A 175 -8.66 -11.64 3.45
C VAL A 175 -8.76 -13.07 2.90
N PRO A 176 -9.69 -13.35 1.96
CA PRO A 176 -9.90 -14.73 1.50
C PRO A 176 -8.70 -15.29 0.71
N GLU A 177 -7.94 -14.43 0.03
CA GLU A 177 -6.79 -14.76 -0.81
C GLU A 177 -5.94 -13.48 -1.02
N LEU A 178 -4.76 -13.59 -1.65
CA LEU A 178 -3.94 -12.43 -2.02
C LEU A 178 -4.74 -11.40 -2.87
N PRO A 179 -4.68 -10.10 -2.51
CA PRO A 179 -5.39 -9.05 -3.23
C PRO A 179 -5.22 -9.04 -4.75
N GLU A 180 -4.03 -9.31 -5.30
CA GLU A 180 -3.82 -9.34 -6.76
C GLU A 180 -4.61 -10.47 -7.46
N LYS A 181 -4.78 -11.63 -6.81
CA LYS A 181 -5.62 -12.72 -7.33
C LYS A 181 -7.10 -12.32 -7.26
N LEU A 182 -7.50 -11.65 -6.18
CA LEU A 182 -8.88 -11.18 -5.99
C LEU A 182 -9.26 -10.10 -7.02
N LEU A 183 -8.38 -9.11 -7.24
CA LEU A 183 -8.56 -8.10 -8.29
C LEU A 183 -8.66 -8.73 -9.68
N THR A 184 -7.74 -9.64 -10.03
CA THR A 184 -7.71 -10.33 -11.34
C THR A 184 -8.97 -11.17 -11.58
N SER A 185 -9.50 -11.81 -10.55
CA SER A 185 -10.69 -12.66 -10.64
C SER A 185 -12.02 -11.90 -10.50
N GLY A 186 -11.99 -10.58 -10.36
CA GLY A 186 -13.19 -9.78 -10.22
C GLY A 186 -13.78 -9.75 -8.80
N GLN A 187 -13.12 -10.35 -7.81
CA GLN A 187 -13.59 -10.52 -6.42
C GLN A 187 -13.21 -9.33 -5.53
N TYR A 188 -13.86 -8.20 -5.78
CA TYR A 188 -13.65 -6.95 -5.04
C TYR A 188 -14.88 -6.06 -5.15
N HIS A 189 -15.02 -5.12 -4.21
CA HIS A 189 -16.14 -4.17 -4.18
C HIS A 189 -16.17 -3.30 -5.44
N LYS A 190 -17.37 -3.14 -6.01
CA LYS A 190 -17.62 -2.38 -7.24
C LYS A 190 -18.08 -0.95 -6.94
N GLY A 191 -17.88 -0.03 -7.87
CA GLY A 191 -18.38 1.34 -7.78
C GLY A 191 -17.64 2.26 -6.82
N VAL A 192 -16.44 1.87 -6.36
CA VAL A 192 -15.53 2.75 -5.62
C VAL A 192 -14.58 3.42 -6.61
N LYS A 193 -14.46 4.74 -6.54
CA LYS A 193 -13.50 5.48 -7.36
C LYS A 193 -12.13 5.48 -6.69
N VAL A 194 -11.06 5.34 -7.46
CA VAL A 194 -9.69 5.28 -6.94
C VAL A 194 -8.77 6.34 -7.54
N MET A 195 -7.92 6.91 -6.69
CA MET A 195 -6.69 7.58 -7.07
C MET A 195 -5.54 6.78 -6.47
N VAL A 196 -4.73 6.16 -7.31
CA VAL A 196 -3.58 5.36 -6.88
C VAL A 196 -2.28 6.08 -7.19
N ALA A 197 -1.21 5.70 -6.52
CA ALA A 197 0.09 6.28 -6.80
C ALA A 197 1.23 5.39 -6.38
N HIS A 198 2.39 5.68 -6.96
CA HIS A 198 3.67 5.20 -6.46
C HIS A 198 4.77 6.24 -6.68
N ASN A 199 5.82 6.12 -5.89
CA ASN A 199 7.04 6.92 -6.00
C ASN A 199 8.05 6.21 -6.92
N THR A 200 9.01 6.96 -7.48
CA THR A 200 10.01 6.39 -8.40
C THR A 200 10.85 5.26 -7.79
N PHE A 201 11.22 5.37 -6.51
CA PHE A 201 12.08 4.41 -5.81
C PHE A 201 11.47 3.99 -4.47
N GLU A 202 10.39 3.22 -4.52
CA GLU A 202 9.68 2.75 -3.33
C GLU A 202 10.57 1.93 -2.38
N ALA A 203 11.30 0.95 -2.91
CA ALA A 203 12.02 0.02 -2.07
C ALA A 203 13.43 0.47 -1.66
N GLN A 204 13.85 1.72 -1.92
CA GLN A 204 15.22 2.15 -1.59
C GLN A 204 15.54 1.98 -0.09
N LYS A 205 14.59 2.28 0.79
CA LYS A 205 14.73 2.11 2.26
C LYS A 205 14.51 0.67 2.74
N TYR A 206 13.98 -0.19 1.87
CA TYR A 206 13.56 -1.57 2.17
C TYR A 206 14.44 -2.61 1.47
N THR A 207 15.52 -2.18 0.83
CA THR A 207 16.49 -3.05 0.17
C THR A 207 17.80 -2.99 0.92
N ASP A 208 18.36 -4.17 1.24
CA ASP A 208 19.62 -4.25 1.97
C ASP A 208 20.74 -3.53 1.19
N PRO A 209 21.37 -2.47 1.75
CA PRO A 209 22.47 -1.80 1.08
C PRO A 209 23.70 -2.71 0.87
N ALA A 210 23.78 -3.86 1.56
CA ALA A 210 24.81 -4.87 1.34
C ALA A 210 24.51 -5.82 0.16
N ALA A 211 23.33 -5.73 -0.47
CA ALA A 211 22.93 -6.54 -1.63
C ALA A 211 23.62 -6.10 -2.94
N ASN A 212 24.95 -6.02 -2.94
CA ASN A 212 25.76 -5.47 -4.02
C ASN A 212 26.41 -6.53 -4.94
N ASN A 213 26.00 -7.80 -4.82
CA ASN A 213 26.51 -8.91 -5.61
C ASN A 213 25.38 -9.65 -6.34
N SER A 214 25.73 -10.38 -7.41
CA SER A 214 24.73 -11.02 -8.29
C SER A 214 23.88 -12.10 -7.61
N SER A 215 24.38 -12.74 -6.53
CA SER A 215 23.64 -13.77 -5.77
C SER A 215 22.64 -13.19 -4.76
N ALA A 216 22.74 -11.88 -4.46
CA ALA A 216 21.85 -11.24 -3.48
C ALA A 216 20.39 -11.35 -3.91
N PHE A 217 20.10 -11.15 -5.20
CA PHE A 217 18.75 -11.28 -5.75
C PHE A 217 18.11 -12.63 -5.42
N ASP A 218 18.78 -13.73 -5.80
CA ASP A 218 18.24 -15.09 -5.59
C ASP A 218 18.09 -15.42 -4.10
N THR A 219 19.04 -14.95 -3.27
CA THR A 219 19.00 -15.13 -1.82
C THR A 219 17.75 -14.46 -1.22
N TYR A 220 17.53 -13.18 -1.54
CA TYR A 220 16.41 -12.42 -1.01
C TYR A 220 15.08 -12.89 -1.56
N MET A 221 14.97 -13.22 -2.85
CA MET A 221 13.73 -13.78 -3.40
C MET A 221 13.38 -15.11 -2.72
N LYS A 222 14.37 -15.93 -2.35
CA LYS A 222 14.11 -17.17 -1.60
C LYS A 222 13.68 -16.91 -0.16
N LEU A 223 14.14 -15.81 0.46
CA LEU A 223 13.69 -15.41 1.80
C LEU A 223 12.25 -14.87 1.78
N TYR A 224 11.87 -14.09 0.77
CA TYR A 224 10.48 -13.63 0.59
C TYR A 224 9.54 -14.77 0.22
N PHE A 225 9.99 -15.68 -0.66
CA PHE A 225 9.19 -16.75 -1.21
C PHE A 225 9.81 -18.15 -0.94
N PRO A 226 9.87 -18.59 0.33
CA PRO A 226 10.60 -19.80 0.74
C PRO A 226 10.04 -21.10 0.14
N GLU A 227 8.77 -21.14 -0.21
CA GLU A 227 8.14 -22.34 -0.79
C GLU A 227 7.94 -22.26 -2.31
N ALA A 228 8.36 -21.17 -2.96
CA ALA A 228 8.23 -21.03 -4.40
C ALA A 228 9.04 -22.13 -5.12
N ASN A 229 8.41 -22.70 -6.15
CA ASN A 229 9.00 -23.75 -6.97
C ASN A 229 10.30 -23.26 -7.64
N VAL A 230 11.26 -24.18 -7.82
CA VAL A 230 12.55 -23.87 -8.43
C VAL A 230 12.39 -23.26 -9.83
N SER A 231 11.43 -23.74 -10.63
CA SER A 231 11.15 -23.17 -11.95
C SER A 231 10.67 -21.73 -11.89
N THR A 232 9.81 -21.38 -10.92
CA THR A 232 9.34 -20.01 -10.69
C THR A 232 10.50 -19.11 -10.32
N MET A 233 11.38 -19.55 -9.42
CA MET A 233 12.56 -18.80 -9.00
C MET A 233 13.56 -18.58 -10.14
N VAL A 234 13.76 -19.59 -10.98
CA VAL A 234 14.61 -19.48 -12.18
C VAL A 234 14.01 -18.51 -13.18
N ASP A 235 12.71 -18.59 -13.45
CA ASP A 235 12.02 -17.65 -14.36
C ASP A 235 12.15 -16.21 -13.86
N LEU A 236 11.91 -15.99 -12.56
CA LEU A 236 12.05 -14.69 -11.91
C LEU A 236 13.46 -14.11 -12.07
N SER A 237 14.51 -14.92 -11.88
CA SER A 237 15.90 -14.44 -11.93
C SER A 237 16.50 -14.35 -13.33
N THR A 238 15.94 -15.07 -14.32
CA THR A 238 16.50 -15.15 -15.67
C THR A 238 15.70 -14.36 -16.70
N ASN A 239 14.37 -14.32 -16.58
CA ASN A 239 13.49 -13.74 -17.57
C ASN A 239 12.83 -12.45 -17.08
N ILE A 240 12.38 -12.41 -15.83
CA ILE A 240 11.65 -11.24 -15.28
C ILE A 240 12.62 -10.16 -14.79
N TYR A 241 13.63 -10.56 -14.01
CA TYR A 241 14.70 -9.68 -13.54
C TYR A 241 16.06 -10.26 -13.94
N PRO A 242 16.47 -10.23 -15.22
CA PRO A 242 17.77 -10.73 -15.64
C PRO A 242 18.93 -9.99 -14.96
N ALA A 243 20.02 -10.69 -14.67
CA ALA A 243 21.27 -10.12 -14.14
C ALA A 243 22.09 -9.37 -15.22
N VAL A 244 21.43 -8.45 -15.93
CA VAL A 244 22.00 -7.61 -16.98
C VAL A 244 22.04 -6.16 -16.46
N TYR A 245 23.21 -5.53 -16.53
CA TYR A 245 23.49 -4.25 -15.86
C TYR A 245 23.98 -3.14 -16.82
N ASN A 246 24.14 -3.46 -18.10
CA ASN A 246 24.60 -2.56 -19.14
C ASN A 246 23.53 -2.28 -20.21
N ASP A 247 22.31 -2.74 -19.98
CA ASP A 247 21.16 -2.52 -20.87
C ASP A 247 20.32 -1.36 -20.33
N THR A 248 20.30 -0.26 -21.06
CA THR A 248 19.57 0.96 -20.68
C THR A 248 18.05 0.84 -20.82
N SER A 249 17.54 -0.27 -21.38
CA SER A 249 16.10 -0.56 -21.39
C SER A 249 15.59 -1.15 -20.08
N LEU A 250 16.49 -1.62 -19.21
CA LEU A 250 16.14 -2.13 -17.88
C LEU A 250 16.20 -1.01 -16.83
N PRO A 251 15.34 -1.05 -15.80
CA PRO A 251 15.32 -0.04 -14.76
C PRO A 251 16.45 -0.19 -13.72
N TRP A 252 17.43 -1.07 -13.97
CA TRP A 252 18.56 -1.30 -13.07
C TRP A 252 19.90 -1.37 -13.82
N SER A 253 20.95 -0.87 -13.17
CA SER A 253 22.34 -0.88 -13.62
C SER A 253 23.30 -1.52 -12.61
N THR A 254 22.78 -1.94 -11.44
CA THR A 254 23.55 -2.60 -10.39
C THR A 254 22.77 -3.77 -9.78
N PRO A 255 23.45 -4.73 -9.10
CA PRO A 255 22.74 -5.78 -8.36
C PRO A 255 21.78 -5.25 -7.29
N PHE A 256 22.14 -4.13 -6.64
CA PHE A 256 21.27 -3.46 -5.66
C PHE A 256 20.01 -2.92 -6.33
N GLU A 257 20.13 -2.20 -7.44
CA GLU A 257 18.98 -1.64 -8.16
C GLU A 257 18.06 -2.74 -8.72
N ARG A 258 18.62 -3.88 -9.15
CA ARG A 258 17.84 -5.05 -9.58
C ARG A 258 16.98 -5.59 -8.45
N LEU A 259 17.56 -5.79 -7.27
CA LEU A 259 16.82 -6.25 -6.09
C LEU A 259 15.81 -5.19 -5.63
N MET A 260 16.21 -3.92 -5.58
CA MET A 260 15.35 -2.79 -5.22
C MET A 260 14.15 -2.68 -6.16
N THR A 261 14.33 -2.90 -7.46
CA THR A 261 13.23 -2.90 -8.43
C THR A 261 12.23 -4.01 -8.08
N ALA A 262 12.69 -5.25 -7.88
CA ALA A 262 11.81 -6.36 -7.54
C ALA A 262 11.04 -6.12 -6.24
N VAL A 263 11.74 -5.74 -5.16
CA VAL A 263 11.12 -5.43 -3.85
C VAL A 263 10.11 -4.28 -3.99
N GLY A 264 10.44 -3.25 -4.78
CA GLY A 264 9.54 -2.13 -5.06
C GLY A 264 8.28 -2.56 -5.79
N GLU A 265 8.44 -3.44 -6.79
CA GLU A 265 7.36 -3.93 -7.64
C GLU A 265 6.37 -4.81 -6.88
N PHE A 266 6.81 -5.88 -6.21
CA PHE A 266 5.87 -6.77 -5.51
C PHE A 266 5.34 -6.22 -4.19
N THR A 267 5.96 -5.20 -3.60
CA THR A 267 5.50 -4.63 -2.32
C THR A 267 4.63 -3.38 -2.52
N PHE A 268 4.87 -2.58 -3.55
CA PHE A 268 4.25 -1.26 -3.72
C PHE A 268 3.72 -1.00 -5.14
N VAL A 269 4.63 -0.98 -6.12
CA VAL A 269 4.38 -0.38 -7.45
C VAL A 269 3.34 -1.19 -8.22
N CYS A 270 3.47 -2.52 -8.25
CA CYS A 270 2.50 -3.35 -8.98
C CYS A 270 1.11 -3.33 -8.32
N HIS A 271 1.00 -3.11 -7.01
CA HIS A 271 -0.31 -2.96 -6.36
C HIS A 271 -1.07 -1.74 -6.87
N ALA A 272 -0.38 -0.60 -7.09
CA ALA A 272 -1.00 0.58 -7.70
C ALA A 272 -1.55 0.25 -9.10
N TYR A 273 -0.75 -0.41 -9.94
CA TYR A 273 -1.16 -0.88 -11.27
C TYR A 273 -2.38 -1.81 -11.21
N PHE A 274 -2.38 -2.82 -10.33
CA PHE A 274 -3.47 -3.79 -10.23
C PHE A 274 -4.79 -3.11 -9.84
N ILE A 275 -4.74 -2.14 -8.93
CA ILE A 275 -5.90 -1.38 -8.49
C ILE A 275 -6.40 -0.47 -9.61
N GLY A 276 -5.49 0.27 -10.25
CA GLY A 276 -5.80 1.14 -11.38
C GLY A 276 -6.49 0.40 -12.51
N GLU A 277 -5.96 -0.75 -12.93
CA GLU A 277 -6.55 -1.58 -13.98
C GLU A 277 -7.92 -2.15 -13.56
N ALA A 278 -8.00 -2.79 -12.39
CA ALA A 278 -9.21 -3.48 -11.96
C ALA A 278 -10.39 -2.52 -11.74
N LEU A 279 -10.15 -1.32 -11.22
CA LEU A 279 -11.21 -0.35 -10.95
C LEU A 279 -11.47 0.54 -12.18
N GLY A 280 -10.46 0.84 -12.99
CA GLY A 280 -10.61 1.58 -14.26
C GLY A 280 -11.43 0.80 -15.30
N ALA A 281 -11.29 -0.53 -15.34
CA ALA A 281 -12.05 -1.39 -16.27
C ALA A 281 -13.58 -1.37 -16.06
N GLN A 282 -14.07 -0.88 -14.92
CA GLN A 282 -15.52 -0.77 -14.68
C GLN A 282 -16.13 0.43 -15.40
N ASN A 283 -15.40 1.54 -15.40
CA ASN A 283 -15.74 2.81 -16.04
C ASN A 283 -14.47 3.64 -16.05
N ASP A 284 -14.06 4.11 -17.23
CA ASP A 284 -12.81 4.83 -17.40
C ASP A 284 -12.66 5.97 -16.37
N ASN A 285 -13.73 6.68 -16.03
CA ASN A 285 -13.68 7.83 -15.11
C ASN A 285 -13.57 7.47 -13.61
N ASP A 286 -13.42 6.21 -13.26
CA ASP A 286 -13.36 5.74 -11.87
C ASP A 286 -11.93 5.49 -11.36
N ALA A 287 -10.91 5.55 -12.23
CA ALA A 287 -9.51 5.37 -11.84
C ALA A 287 -8.57 6.47 -12.37
N TYR A 288 -7.73 6.97 -11.48
CA TYR A 288 -6.68 7.95 -11.74
C TYR A 288 -5.38 7.46 -11.09
N SER A 289 -4.23 7.73 -11.71
CA SER A 289 -2.93 7.36 -11.17
C SER A 289 -1.90 8.47 -11.30
N TYR A 290 -1.02 8.61 -10.32
CA TYR A 290 0.14 9.49 -10.43
C TYR A 290 1.46 8.80 -10.07
N LEU A 291 2.51 9.14 -10.81
CA LEU A 291 3.89 8.85 -10.47
C LEU A 291 4.49 10.06 -9.78
N PHE A 292 4.97 9.90 -8.55
CA PHE A 292 5.76 10.93 -7.90
C PHE A 292 7.25 10.75 -8.22
N SER A 293 7.80 11.69 -9.00
CA SER A 293 9.18 11.63 -9.50
C SER A 293 10.08 12.76 -9.04
N VAL A 294 9.64 13.58 -8.07
CA VAL A 294 10.51 14.58 -7.45
C VAL A 294 11.70 13.89 -6.77
N PRO A 295 12.96 14.16 -7.20
CA PRO A 295 14.13 13.49 -6.63
C PRO A 295 14.27 13.73 -5.11
N PRO A 296 14.65 12.72 -4.32
CA PRO A 296 15.07 11.38 -4.76
C PRO A 296 13.93 10.40 -5.03
N GLY A 297 12.65 10.78 -4.96
CA GLY A 297 11.53 9.91 -5.34
C GLY A 297 11.37 8.67 -4.46
N THR A 298 11.82 8.72 -3.20
CA THR A 298 11.74 7.56 -2.29
C THR A 298 10.36 7.39 -1.68
N HIS A 299 10.04 6.18 -1.21
CA HIS A 299 8.83 5.92 -0.43
C HIS A 299 8.56 6.97 0.65
N THR A 300 7.28 7.35 0.81
CA THR A 300 6.72 8.42 1.67
C THR A 300 7.11 9.86 1.31
N LEU A 301 7.92 10.11 0.26
CA LEU A 301 8.40 11.48 -0.01
C LEU A 301 7.25 12.42 -0.43
N ASP A 302 6.32 11.90 -1.20
CA ASP A 302 5.11 12.56 -1.68
C ASP A 302 4.16 12.98 -0.54
N VAL A 303 4.19 12.30 0.62
CA VAL A 303 3.46 12.72 1.84
C VAL A 303 3.81 14.16 2.25
N ASN A 304 5.06 14.59 2.07
CA ASN A 304 5.46 15.96 2.40
C ASN A 304 4.76 17.00 1.50
N TYR A 305 4.38 16.59 0.28
CA TYR A 305 3.66 17.42 -0.69
C TYR A 305 2.16 17.38 -0.39
N SER A 306 1.60 16.20 -0.07
CA SER A 306 0.20 16.06 0.37
C SER A 306 -0.11 16.96 1.57
N TYR A 307 0.77 16.99 2.57
CA TYR A 307 0.56 17.73 3.82
C TYR A 307 1.37 19.03 3.90
N TYR A 308 1.77 19.59 2.76
CA TYR A 308 2.51 20.85 2.74
C TYR A 308 1.66 22.00 3.32
N LEU A 309 2.26 22.82 4.18
CA LEU A 309 1.60 23.99 4.76
C LEU A 309 2.39 25.25 4.39
N ASN A 310 1.76 26.20 3.71
CA ASN A 310 2.40 27.43 3.23
C ASN A 310 3.10 28.23 4.36
N SER A 311 2.58 28.18 5.59
CA SER A 311 3.17 28.87 6.75
C SER A 311 4.36 28.14 7.37
N THR A 312 4.70 26.95 6.88
CA THR A 312 5.78 26.11 7.41
C THR A 312 6.84 25.89 6.36
N TRP A 313 8.05 26.36 6.65
CA TRP A 313 9.21 26.07 5.80
C TRP A 313 9.55 24.58 5.87
N SER A 314 9.82 23.96 4.72
CA SER A 314 10.21 22.56 4.60
C SER A 314 11.34 22.41 3.59
N THR A 315 12.40 21.67 3.95
CA THR A 315 13.45 21.27 3.01
C THR A 315 13.04 20.09 2.12
N LEU A 316 11.97 19.39 2.49
CA LEU A 316 11.50 18.18 1.79
C LEU A 316 10.57 18.53 0.62
N VAL A 317 9.96 19.72 0.64
CA VAL A 317 9.17 20.26 -0.48
C VAL A 317 10.03 21.25 -1.24
N VAL A 318 10.66 20.76 -2.31
CA VAL A 318 11.58 21.56 -3.14
C VAL A 318 10.86 22.38 -4.21
N ASN A 319 9.60 22.04 -4.52
CA ASN A 319 8.73 22.83 -5.38
C ASN A 319 7.34 23.00 -4.74
N VAL A 320 7.05 24.23 -4.31
CA VAL A 320 5.76 24.59 -3.68
C VAL A 320 4.59 24.47 -4.67
N THR A 321 4.79 24.83 -5.93
CA THR A 321 3.73 24.73 -6.95
C THR A 321 3.32 23.27 -7.16
N THR A 322 4.27 22.34 -7.23
CA THR A 322 3.97 20.90 -7.32
C THR A 322 3.16 20.43 -6.11
N ALA A 323 3.53 20.85 -4.89
CA ALA A 323 2.77 20.49 -3.69
C ALA A 323 1.34 21.05 -3.73
N GLN A 324 1.19 22.31 -4.13
CA GLN A 324 -0.10 22.95 -4.24
C GLN A 324 -1.00 22.32 -5.31
N TYR A 325 -0.42 21.86 -6.43
CA TYR A 325 -1.16 21.10 -7.43
C TYR A 325 -1.60 19.75 -6.91
N MET A 326 -0.67 18.98 -6.33
CA MET A 326 -0.95 17.69 -5.70
C MET A 326 -2.08 17.77 -4.68
N GLN A 327 -2.04 18.75 -3.77
CA GLN A 327 -3.11 18.98 -2.78
C GLN A 327 -4.45 19.29 -3.43
N GLY A 328 -4.46 20.03 -4.53
CA GLY A 328 -5.68 20.31 -5.28
C GLY A 328 -6.28 19.07 -5.92
N TYR A 329 -5.45 18.18 -6.50
CA TYR A 329 -5.92 16.91 -7.04
C TYR A 329 -6.51 16.01 -5.95
N LEU A 330 -5.81 15.88 -4.81
CA LEU A 330 -6.25 15.06 -3.68
C LEU A 330 -7.61 15.53 -3.13
N ILE A 331 -7.76 16.83 -2.89
CA ILE A 331 -9.00 17.39 -2.34
C ILE A 331 -10.15 17.33 -3.34
N ASN A 332 -9.92 17.72 -4.59
CA ASN A 332 -10.98 17.71 -5.58
C ASN A 332 -11.44 16.26 -5.88
N PHE A 333 -10.52 15.29 -5.83
CA PHE A 333 -10.88 13.88 -5.89
C PHE A 333 -11.68 13.44 -4.66
N ALA A 334 -11.33 13.89 -3.47
CA ALA A 334 -12.10 13.57 -2.27
C ALA A 334 -13.54 14.16 -2.33
N GLU A 335 -13.70 15.36 -2.88
CA GLU A 335 -14.98 16.05 -2.95
C GLU A 335 -15.90 15.52 -4.07
N ALA A 336 -15.33 15.24 -5.24
CA ALA A 336 -16.09 15.00 -6.48
C ALA A 336 -15.80 13.63 -7.13
N GLY A 337 -14.83 12.87 -6.62
CA GLY A 337 -14.36 11.62 -7.24
C GLY A 337 -13.69 11.83 -8.59
N GLN A 338 -13.09 13.00 -8.81
CA GLN A 338 -12.29 13.34 -9.98
C GLN A 338 -11.24 14.38 -9.57
N PRO A 339 -9.98 14.30 -10.03
CA PRO A 339 -8.91 15.18 -9.55
C PRO A 339 -8.87 16.58 -10.19
N ASN A 340 -9.42 16.74 -11.39
CA ASN A 340 -9.25 17.93 -12.22
C ASN A 340 -10.03 19.15 -11.70
N ARG A 341 -9.32 20.28 -11.60
CA ARG A 341 -9.88 21.60 -11.28
C ARG A 341 -9.23 22.71 -12.10
N PRO A 342 -9.88 23.88 -12.28
CA PRO A 342 -9.32 24.99 -13.03
C PRO A 342 -7.94 25.43 -12.50
N GLY A 343 -7.04 25.78 -13.41
CA GLY A 343 -5.72 26.34 -13.05
C GLY A 343 -4.65 25.31 -12.71
N GLN A 344 -4.88 24.02 -12.99
CA GLN A 344 -3.90 22.94 -12.84
C GLN A 344 -3.67 22.22 -14.17
N PRO A 345 -2.50 21.57 -14.35
CA PRO A 345 -2.34 20.59 -15.43
C PRO A 345 -3.44 19.53 -15.39
N GLU A 346 -3.82 19.03 -16.56
CA GLU A 346 -4.81 17.96 -16.66
C GLU A 346 -4.26 16.66 -16.07
N PHE A 347 -5.00 16.09 -15.14
CA PHE A 347 -4.77 14.76 -14.59
C PHE A 347 -5.53 13.77 -15.47
N PRO A 348 -4.84 12.90 -16.21
CA PRO A 348 -5.46 11.97 -17.14
C PRO A 348 -6.25 10.90 -16.38
N VAL A 349 -7.33 10.43 -17.01
CA VAL A 349 -7.94 9.17 -16.63
C VAL A 349 -6.93 8.04 -16.86
N TYR A 350 -6.86 7.09 -15.94
CA TYR A 350 -5.96 5.94 -16.05
C TYR A 350 -6.35 5.07 -17.26
N GLY A 351 -7.56 4.50 -17.22
CA GLY A 351 -8.23 3.77 -18.31
C GLY A 351 -7.38 2.71 -19.02
N ASP A 352 -7.83 2.28 -20.19
CA ASP A 352 -7.12 1.31 -21.05
C ASP A 352 -5.73 1.79 -21.52
N SER A 353 -5.47 3.10 -21.40
CA SER A 353 -4.20 3.71 -21.81
C SER A 353 -3.15 3.69 -20.70
N HIS A 354 -3.51 3.27 -19.48
CA HIS A 354 -2.65 3.21 -18.29
C HIS A 354 -1.85 4.50 -18.10
N LEU A 355 -2.52 5.66 -18.10
CA LEU A 355 -1.84 6.96 -18.04
C LEU A 355 -1.67 7.44 -16.60
N ASP A 356 -0.43 7.82 -16.28
CA ASP A 356 -0.10 8.51 -15.04
C ASP A 356 0.03 10.01 -15.26
N LEU A 357 -0.40 10.79 -14.27
CA LEU A 357 0.14 12.13 -14.05
C LEU A 357 1.52 12.00 -13.40
N ASN A 358 2.56 12.50 -14.05
CA ASN A 358 3.90 12.52 -13.48
C ASN A 358 4.17 13.84 -12.76
N LEU A 359 4.34 13.76 -11.45
CA LEU A 359 4.62 14.89 -10.57
C LEU A 359 6.12 15.02 -10.35
N ASN A 360 6.77 15.92 -11.09
CA ASN A 360 8.20 16.25 -10.94
C ASN A 360 8.39 17.65 -10.32
N GLN A 361 9.64 17.97 -9.94
CA GLN A 361 10.03 19.27 -9.41
C GLN A 361 10.22 20.33 -10.50
N THR A 362 10.49 19.95 -11.75
CA THR A 362 10.72 20.89 -12.86
C THR A 362 9.65 20.84 -13.95
N PHE A 363 8.82 19.80 -13.97
CA PHE A 363 7.74 19.63 -14.93
C PHE A 363 6.60 18.81 -14.33
N ILE A 364 5.43 18.89 -14.97
CA ILE A 364 4.31 17.99 -14.75
C ILE A 364 3.83 17.60 -16.14
N ASP A 365 3.83 16.31 -16.43
CA ASP A 365 3.45 15.75 -17.72
C ASP A 365 2.67 14.45 -17.56
N VAL A 366 2.25 13.88 -18.69
CA VAL A 366 1.53 12.62 -18.76
C VAL A 366 2.43 11.58 -19.40
N LEU A 367 2.49 10.39 -18.80
CA LEU A 367 3.24 9.25 -19.32
C LEU A 367 2.44 7.96 -19.16
N THR A 368 2.81 6.93 -19.91
CA THR A 368 2.31 5.57 -19.66
C THR A 368 2.94 5.06 -18.38
N ASP A 369 2.10 4.58 -17.47
CA ASP A 369 2.49 4.01 -16.18
C ASP A 369 3.65 3.00 -16.35
N PRO A 370 4.82 3.25 -15.74
CA PRO A 370 5.96 2.34 -15.82
C PRO A 370 5.68 0.97 -15.18
N ALA A 371 4.68 0.88 -14.30
CA ALA A 371 4.22 -0.35 -13.68
C ALA A 371 3.36 -1.21 -14.63
N ALA A 372 2.75 -0.62 -15.67
CA ALA A 372 2.04 -1.33 -16.73
C ALA A 372 3.03 -2.09 -17.64
N SER A 373 3.61 -3.14 -17.07
CA SER A 373 4.75 -3.89 -17.60
C SER A 373 4.56 -5.39 -17.42
N SER A 374 5.26 -6.16 -18.24
CA SER A 374 5.26 -7.64 -18.15
C SER A 374 5.74 -8.16 -16.79
N ARG A 375 6.53 -7.39 -16.04
CA ARG A 375 6.96 -7.78 -14.68
C ARG A 375 5.79 -7.71 -13.69
N CYS A 376 5.00 -6.64 -13.72
CA CYS A 376 3.82 -6.58 -12.88
C CYS A 376 2.75 -7.56 -13.34
N ASP A 377 2.59 -7.81 -14.64
CA ASP A 377 1.70 -8.87 -15.14
C ASP A 377 2.12 -10.25 -14.60
N TRP A 378 3.43 -10.50 -14.46
CA TRP A 378 3.94 -11.73 -13.84
C TRP A 378 3.59 -11.80 -12.35
N TRP A 379 3.80 -10.71 -11.59
CA TRP A 379 3.43 -10.65 -10.17
C TRP A 379 1.93 -10.83 -9.94
N ARG A 380 1.10 -10.28 -10.85
CA ARG A 380 -0.36 -10.40 -10.79
C ARG A 380 -0.84 -11.84 -10.78
N GLN A 381 -0.17 -12.72 -11.53
CA GLN A 381 -0.53 -14.14 -11.59
C GLN A 381 -0.17 -14.88 -10.29
N ALA A 382 0.61 -14.26 -9.41
CA ALA A 382 1.14 -14.83 -8.19
C ALA A 382 1.69 -16.26 -8.37
N PRO A 383 2.59 -16.52 -9.35
CA PRO A 383 3.14 -17.86 -9.62
C PRO A 383 4.08 -18.36 -8.51
N TYR A 384 4.38 -17.49 -7.57
CA TYR A 384 5.10 -17.77 -6.34
C TYR A 384 4.19 -18.34 -5.25
N ALA A 385 2.87 -18.20 -5.35
CA ALA A 385 1.91 -18.59 -4.33
C ALA A 385 1.46 -20.06 -4.44
#